data_AF-A0A822YP47-F1
#
_entry.id   AF-A0A822YP47-F1
#
_cell.length_a   1.000
_cell.length_b   1.000
_cell.length_c   1.000
_cell.angle_alpha   90.00
_cell.angle_beta   90.00
_cell.angle_gamma   90.00
#
_symmetry.space_group_name_H-M   'P 1'
#
loop_
_entity.id
_entity.type
_entity.pdbx_description
1 polymer ?
#
loop_
_entity_poly.entity_id
_entity_poly.type
_entity_poly.pdbx_seq_one_letter_code
_entity_poly.pdbx_strand_id
1 'polypeptide(L)' 'MFWLAWHVVDCDGLCKVRCGLHSRPNVCTRACGTCCKRCKCVPPGTYGNREMCGSCYTDMKTHGNRTKCP' A
#
# COMPACT_ATOMS: atom_id res chain seq x y z
N MET A 1 -7.18 21.16 23.83
CA MET A 1 -8.19 21.04 22.75
C MET A 1 -7.57 21.45 21.44
N PHE A 2 -6.71 20.61 20.85
CA PHE A 2 -6.39 20.67 19.43
C PHE A 2 -5.50 19.46 19.08
N TRP A 3 -6.08 18.55 18.28
CA TRP A 3 -5.40 17.56 17.44
C TRP A 3 -4.79 16.33 18.13
N LEU A 4 -5.65 15.45 18.66
CA LEU A 4 -5.46 14.03 18.40
C LEU A 4 -5.65 13.81 16.90
N ALA A 5 -4.61 14.09 16.10
CA ALA A 5 -4.54 13.67 14.72
C ALA A 5 -4.32 12.14 14.72
N TRP A 6 -5.40 11.40 14.97
CA TRP A 6 -5.50 10.03 14.52
C TRP A 6 -5.23 10.07 13.02
N HIS A 7 -4.02 9.68 12.62
CA HIS A 7 -3.61 9.53 11.22
C HIS A 7 -4.46 8.40 10.61
N VAL A 8 -5.67 8.74 10.16
CA VAL A 8 -6.48 7.86 9.33
C VAL A 8 -5.78 7.82 7.98
N VAL A 9 -4.94 6.80 7.78
CA VAL A 9 -4.29 6.58 6.50
C VAL A 9 -5.38 6.15 5.52
N ASP A 10 -5.67 7.02 4.56
CA ASP A 10 -6.66 6.76 3.52
C ASP A 10 -6.10 5.76 2.50
N CYS A 11 -6.22 4.48 2.85
CA CYS A 11 -5.76 3.37 2.03
C CYS A 11 -6.44 3.37 0.66
N ASP A 12 -7.72 3.73 0.58
CA ASP A 12 -8.47 3.68 -0.67
C ASP A 12 -7.99 4.74 -1.66
N GLY A 13 -7.78 5.98 -1.19
CA GLY A 13 -7.21 7.05 -2.01
C GLY A 13 -5.79 6.74 -2.45
N LEU A 14 -4.92 6.33 -1.52
CA LEU A 14 -3.51 6.06 -1.80
C LEU A 14 -3.32 4.86 -2.72
N CYS A 15 -4.07 3.78 -2.51
CA CYS A 15 -3.99 2.60 -3.36
C CYS A 15 -4.52 2.85 -4.77
N LYS A 16 -5.53 3.72 -4.96
CA LYS A 16 -5.97 4.15 -6.29
C LYS A 16 -4.86 4.85 -7.06
N VAL A 17 -4.14 5.77 -6.42
CA VAL A 17 -3.00 6.46 -7.03
C VAL A 17 -1.89 5.46 -7.37
N ARG A 18 -1.53 4.60 -6.41
CA ARG A 18 -0.49 3.58 -6.55
C ARG A 18 -0.74 2.65 -7.73
N CYS A 19 -1.99 2.23 -7.89
CA CYS A 19 -2.41 1.25 -8.89
C CYS A 19 -2.91 1.89 -10.20
N GLY A 20 -2.89 3.21 -10.33
CA GLY A 20 -3.49 3.92 -11.46
C GLY A 20 -2.86 3.60 -12.83
N LEU A 21 -1.57 3.29 -12.86
CA LEU A 21 -0.84 2.91 -14.09
C LEU A 21 -0.67 1.39 -14.24
N HIS A 22 -1.23 0.60 -13.33
CA HIS A 22 -1.09 -0.85 -13.38
C HIS A 22 -2.07 -1.41 -14.41
N SER A 23 -1.64 -2.38 -15.22
CA SER A 23 -2.52 -3.02 -16.24
C SER A 23 -3.78 -3.68 -15.66
N ARG A 24 -3.80 -3.94 -14.35
CA ARG A 24 -4.93 -4.55 -13.62
C ARG A 24 -5.20 -3.77 -12.33
N PRO A 25 -5.78 -2.57 -12.42
CA PRO A 25 -5.89 -1.65 -11.28
C PRO A 25 -6.74 -2.23 -10.13
N ASN A 26 -7.81 -2.98 -10.45
CA ASN A 26 -8.68 -3.60 -9.43
C ASN A 26 -7.94 -4.66 -8.58
N VAL A 27 -7.07 -5.45 -9.20
CA VAL A 27 -6.29 -6.49 -8.50
C VAL A 27 -5.21 -5.84 -7.64
N CYS A 28 -4.50 -4.86 -8.20
CA CYS A 28 -3.50 -4.08 -7.49
C CYS A 28 -4.10 -3.37 -6.27
N THR A 29 -5.26 -2.72 -6.43
CA THR A 29 -5.92 -1.96 -5.35
C THR A 29 -6.34 -2.89 -4.21
N ARG A 30 -6.85 -4.10 -4.52
CA ARG A 30 -7.18 -5.12 -3.50
C ARG A 30 -5.95 -5.60 -2.73
N ALA A 31 -4.84 -5.84 -3.42
CA ALA A 31 -3.58 -6.22 -2.79
C ALA A 31 -3.03 -5.09 -1.91
N CYS A 32 -2.96 -3.87 -2.46
CA CYS A 32 -2.53 -2.67 -1.76
C CYS A 32 -3.39 -2.40 -0.52
N GLY A 33 -4.72 -2.53 -0.59
CA GLY A 33 -5.59 -2.34 0.56
C GLY A 33 -5.32 -3.34 1.69
N THR A 34 -4.95 -4.58 1.37
CA THR A 34 -4.52 -5.57 2.37
C THR A 34 -3.19 -5.16 3.02
N CYS A 35 -2.24 -4.67 2.21
CA CYS A 35 -0.95 -4.18 2.69
C CYS A 35 -1.10 -2.93 3.57
N CYS A 36 -1.93 -1.99 3.14
CA CYS A 36 -2.20 -0.76 3.83
C CYS A 36 -2.93 -0.99 5.16
N LYS A 37 -3.92 -1.89 5.22
CA LYS A 37 -4.60 -2.21 6.49
C LYS A 37 -3.64 -2.80 7.53
N ARG A 38 -2.62 -3.55 7.09
CA ARG A 38 -1.63 -4.17 7.98
C ARG A 38 -0.51 -3.23 8.38
N CYS A 39 0.06 -2.53 7.41
CA CYS A 39 1.24 -1.68 7.60
C CYS A 39 0.91 -0.21 7.85
N LYS A 40 -0.36 0.19 7.66
CA LYS A 40 -0.85 1.58 7.73
C LYS A 40 0.03 2.54 6.92
N CYS A 41 0.52 2.08 5.78
CA CYS A 41 1.43 2.84 4.93
C CYS A 41 1.23 2.41 3.46
N VAL A 42 1.20 3.40 2.56
CA VAL A 42 1.24 3.19 1.11
C VAL A 42 2.34 4.08 0.55
N PRO A 43 3.30 3.52 -0.20
CA PRO A 43 4.38 4.31 -0.75
C PRO A 43 3.88 5.26 -1.85
N PRO A 44 4.44 6.48 -1.96
CA PRO A 44 4.03 7.46 -2.96
C PRO A 44 4.56 7.11 -4.36
N GLY A 45 3.83 7.54 -5.39
CA GLY A 45 4.08 7.19 -6.79
C GLY A 45 3.39 5.90 -7.22
N THR A 46 3.60 5.48 -8.46
CA THR A 46 2.97 4.29 -9.09
C THR A 46 3.91 3.09 -9.19
N TYR A 47 5.21 3.30 -9.01
CA TYR A 47 6.26 2.28 -9.09
C TYR A 47 7.40 2.61 -8.10
N GLY A 48 8.18 1.61 -7.67
CA GLY A 48 9.37 1.82 -6.81
C GLY A 48 9.04 2.23 -5.37
N ASN A 49 9.93 2.91 -4.64
CA ASN A 49 9.66 3.55 -3.32
C ASN A 49 9.13 2.65 -2.19
N ARG A 50 9.23 1.32 -2.31
CA ARG A 50 8.67 0.40 -1.31
C ARG A 50 9.38 0.53 0.03
N GLU A 51 10.65 0.92 0.01
CA GLU A 51 11.46 1.19 1.20
C GLU A 51 10.91 2.34 2.07
N MET A 52 10.07 3.24 1.52
CA MET A 52 9.43 4.29 2.33
C MET A 52 8.46 3.72 3.37
N CYS A 53 7.80 2.60 3.07
CA CYS A 53 6.95 1.89 4.04
C CYS A 53 7.69 0.80 4.81
N GLY A 54 9.01 0.68 4.61
CA GLY A 54 9.87 -0.27 5.29
C GLY A 54 9.54 -1.74 5.04
N SER A 55 10.07 -2.58 5.94
CA SER A 55 9.98 -4.04 5.88
C SER A 55 8.55 -4.58 5.85
N CYS A 56 7.59 -3.91 6.50
CA CYS A 56 6.21 -4.37 6.53
C CYS A 56 5.60 -4.47 5.11
N TYR A 57 5.91 -3.51 4.23
CA TYR A 57 5.38 -3.49 2.87
C TYR A 57 6.17 -4.40 1.91
N THR A 58 7.49 -4.54 2.12
CA THR A 58 8.38 -5.36 1.26
C THR A 58 8.36 -6.85 1.60
N ASP A 59 8.23 -7.20 2.88
CA ASP A 59 8.40 -8.58 3.36
C ASP A 59 7.11 -9.39 3.27
N MET A 60 5.98 -8.72 2.98
CA MET A 60 4.74 -9.42 2.72
C MET A 60 4.80 -10.17 1.40
N LYS A 61 4.81 -11.49 1.53
CA LYS A 61 4.82 -12.42 0.41
C LYS A 61 3.51 -13.19 0.31
N THR A 62 3.20 -13.61 -0.91
CA THR A 62 2.15 -14.59 -1.18
C THR A 62 2.66 -16.00 -0.86
N HIS A 63 1.77 -16.99 -0.84
CA HIS A 63 2.16 -18.40 -0.64
C HIS A 63 3.20 -18.90 -1.65
N GLY A 64 3.31 -18.25 -2.82
CA GLY A 64 4.32 -18.55 -3.84
C GLY A 64 5.66 -17.81 -3.67
N ASN A 65 5.96 -17.28 -2.47
CA ASN A 65 7.18 -16.51 -2.15
C ASN A 65 7.39 -15.24 -3.02
N ARG A 66 6.34 -14.76 -3.69
CA ARG A 66 6.35 -13.50 -4.47
C ARG A 66 5.86 -12.33 -3.62
N THR A 67 6.42 -11.14 -3.82
CA THR A 67 5.97 -9.91 -3.17
C THR A 67 4.47 -9.72 -3.39
N LYS A 68 3.72 -9.57 -2.29
CA LYS A 68 2.26 -9.42 -2.29
C LYS A 68 1.84 -7.99 -2.59
N CYS A 69 2.62 -7.02 -2.13
CA CYS A 69 2.30 -5.60 -2.25
C CYS A 69 2.84 -5.00 -3.55
N PRO A 70 2.07 -4.11 -4.21
CA PRO A 70 2.49 -3.47 -5.45
C PRO A 70 3.67 -2.49 -5.25
#